data_AF-E3I2L9-F1
#
_entry.id   AF-E3I2L9-F1
#
_cell.length_a   1.000
_cell.length_b   1.000
_cell.length_c   1.000
_cell.angle_alpha   90.00
_cell.angle_beta   90.00
_cell.angle_gamma   90.00
#
_symmetry.space_group_name_H-M   'P 1'
#
loop_
_entity.id
_entity.type
_entity.pdbx_description
1 polymer ?
#
loop_
_entity_poly.entity_id
_entity_poly.type
_entity_poly.pdbx_seq_one_letter_code
_entity_poly.pdbx_strand_id
1 'polypeptide(L)'
;MKLFHIIAGAQNSRAFSNMGQVFGFSDEIMAQTVRYFIPPISKAIEKRAQTPDGLISILELLGSRRYDRFLDDPRIFGHPQVSKEGQRVLDFLFEREARLQKIVENRARVLPVDAATLRRLFPLIAVMVMGAVEVRTRRPLGVILHRVAKGETDDRAVANPFMALAQYLRKQEKQERDGRRRRLFSFFGVAQPAQQPAKAPAGATSGLFESA
;
A
#
# COMPACT_ATOMS: atom_id res chain seq x y z
N MET A 1 -5.38 17.85 -9.62
CA MET A 1 -6.86 17.73 -9.52
C MET A 1 -7.25 17.18 -8.16
N LYS A 2 -8.40 17.61 -7.60
CA LYS A 2 -8.95 17.03 -6.35
C LYS A 2 -9.63 15.69 -6.67
N LEU A 3 -9.63 14.75 -5.72
CA LEU A 3 -10.21 13.40 -5.90
C LEU A 3 -11.68 13.45 -6.33
N PHE A 4 -12.46 14.34 -5.72
CA PHE A 4 -13.87 14.52 -6.07
C PHE A 4 -14.06 14.84 -7.55
N HIS A 5 -13.22 15.69 -8.16
CA HIS A 5 -13.36 16.05 -9.58
C HIS A 5 -13.05 14.87 -10.50
N ILE A 6 -12.11 14.01 -10.13
CA ILE A 6 -11.81 12.79 -10.91
C ILE A 6 -13.02 11.86 -10.89
N ILE A 7 -13.63 11.66 -9.71
CA ILE A 7 -14.84 10.83 -9.58
C ILE A 7 -16.04 11.47 -10.29
N ALA A 8 -16.20 12.79 -10.20
CA ALA A 8 -17.28 13.51 -10.89
C ALA A 8 -17.13 13.50 -12.43
N GLY A 9 -15.91 13.37 -12.94
CA GLY A 9 -15.63 13.20 -14.38
C GLY A 9 -15.78 11.76 -14.86
N ALA A 10 -15.88 10.79 -13.95
CA ALA A 10 -15.95 9.37 -14.27
C ALA A 10 -17.23 9.03 -15.05
N GLN A 11 -17.16 8.00 -15.91
CA GLN A 11 -18.28 7.51 -16.71
C GLN A 11 -18.96 8.63 -17.55
N ASN A 12 -18.17 9.49 -18.19
CA ASN A 12 -18.64 10.68 -18.92
C ASN A 12 -19.53 11.60 -18.05
N SER A 13 -19.10 11.83 -16.81
CA SER A 13 -19.85 12.60 -15.80
C SER A 13 -21.20 12.02 -15.38
N ARG A 14 -21.44 10.72 -15.66
CA ARG A 14 -22.67 10.01 -15.25
C ARG A 14 -22.51 9.17 -14.00
N ALA A 15 -21.34 9.14 -13.35
CA ALA A 15 -21.09 8.27 -12.20
C ALA A 15 -22.13 8.46 -11.07
N PHE A 16 -22.51 9.70 -10.75
CA PHE A 16 -23.51 9.96 -9.72
C PHE A 16 -24.93 9.61 -10.17
N SER A 17 -25.25 9.82 -11.45
CA SER A 17 -26.53 9.41 -12.04
C SER A 17 -26.71 7.89 -12.00
N ASN A 18 -25.69 7.15 -12.44
CA ASN A 18 -25.71 5.68 -12.46
C ASN A 18 -25.80 5.13 -11.03
N MET A 19 -25.11 5.75 -10.07
CA MET A 19 -25.25 5.40 -8.65
C MET A 19 -26.66 5.71 -8.12
N GLY A 20 -27.19 6.89 -8.43
CA GLY A 20 -28.51 7.33 -8.02
C GLY A 20 -29.61 6.39 -8.52
N GLN A 21 -29.53 5.93 -9.76
CA GLN A 21 -30.45 4.96 -10.35
C GLN A 21 -30.49 3.63 -9.58
N VAL A 22 -29.34 3.14 -9.11
CA VAL A 22 -29.26 1.86 -8.38
C VAL A 22 -29.76 2.00 -6.94
N PHE A 23 -29.52 3.14 -6.30
CA PHE A 23 -29.82 3.34 -4.88
C PHE A 23 -31.12 4.12 -4.62
N GLY A 24 -31.75 4.71 -5.64
CA GLY A 24 -32.99 5.47 -5.52
C GLY A 24 -32.80 6.90 -5.01
N PHE A 25 -31.68 7.56 -5.34
CA PHE A 25 -31.37 8.93 -4.92
C PHE A 25 -31.02 9.83 -6.10
N SER A 26 -31.12 11.15 -5.92
CA SER A 26 -30.70 12.11 -6.94
C SER A 26 -29.18 12.19 -7.07
N ASP A 27 -28.73 12.66 -8.23
CA ASP A 27 -27.32 12.91 -8.55
C ASP A 27 -26.67 13.83 -7.51
N GLU A 28 -27.38 14.85 -7.03
CA GLU A 28 -26.89 15.79 -6.01
C GLU A 28 -26.64 15.08 -4.67
N ILE A 29 -27.56 14.21 -4.23
CA ILE A 29 -27.42 13.46 -2.99
C ILE A 29 -26.24 12.48 -3.11
N MET A 30 -26.07 11.81 -4.25
CA MET A 30 -24.93 10.90 -4.48
C MET A 30 -23.60 11.67 -4.51
N ALA A 31 -23.55 12.79 -5.24
CA ALA A 31 -22.38 13.66 -5.29
C ALA A 31 -22.01 14.20 -3.89
N GLN A 32 -23.00 14.64 -3.11
CA GLN A 32 -22.80 15.09 -1.74
C GLN A 32 -22.30 13.94 -0.87
N THR A 33 -22.93 12.77 -0.95
CA THR A 33 -22.51 11.58 -0.19
C THR A 33 -21.04 11.27 -0.46
N VAL A 34 -20.64 11.12 -1.71
CA VAL A 34 -19.24 10.87 -2.10
C VAL A 34 -18.30 11.95 -1.52
N ARG A 35 -18.68 13.22 -1.61
CA ARG A 35 -17.89 14.34 -1.08
C ARG A 35 -17.64 14.24 0.43
N TYR A 36 -18.61 13.76 1.20
CA TYR A 36 -18.50 13.60 2.65
C TYR A 36 -17.66 12.39 3.09
N PHE A 37 -17.53 11.38 2.22
CA PHE A 37 -16.76 10.16 2.49
C PHE A 37 -15.32 10.22 1.97
N ILE A 38 -14.99 11.10 1.02
CA ILE A 38 -13.59 11.29 0.55
C ILE A 38 -12.63 11.66 1.71
N PRO A 39 -12.90 12.66 2.57
CA PRO A 39 -11.96 13.06 3.62
C PRO A 39 -11.58 11.95 4.61
N PRO A 40 -12.51 11.16 5.19
CA PRO A 40 -12.12 10.09 6.11
C PRO A 40 -11.30 8.98 5.43
N ILE A 41 -11.59 8.63 4.17
CA ILE A 41 -10.79 7.66 3.41
C ILE A 41 -9.38 8.23 3.14
N SER A 42 -9.30 9.48 2.68
CA SER A 42 -8.01 10.15 2.40
C SER A 42 -7.15 10.21 3.66
N LYS A 43 -7.74 10.59 4.80
CA LYS A 43 -7.06 10.61 6.10
C LYS A 43 -6.59 9.23 6.55
N ALA A 44 -7.35 8.16 6.26
CA ALA A 44 -6.94 6.80 6.57
C ALA A 44 -5.74 6.35 5.72
N ILE A 45 -5.76 6.65 4.41
CA ILE A 45 -4.62 6.43 3.50
C ILE A 45 -3.38 7.19 3.99
N GLU A 46 -3.52 8.50 4.25
CA GLU A 46 -2.45 9.37 4.73
C GLU A 46 -1.86 8.83 6.03
N LYS A 47 -2.70 8.51 7.02
CA LYS A 47 -2.26 7.94 8.30
C LYS A 47 -1.47 6.65 8.10
N ARG A 48 -1.93 5.74 7.22
CA ARG A 48 -1.24 4.48 6.96
C ARG A 48 0.09 4.70 6.24
N ALA A 49 0.15 5.67 5.33
CA ALA A 49 1.36 6.03 4.60
C ALA A 49 2.43 6.77 5.44
N GLN A 50 2.18 7.06 6.72
CA GLN A 50 3.15 7.70 7.62
C GLN A 50 4.33 6.78 8.00
N THR A 51 4.18 5.46 7.83
CA THR A 51 5.26 4.49 8.10
C THR A 51 5.79 3.88 6.79
N PRO A 52 7.06 3.47 6.72
CA PRO A 52 7.61 2.80 5.54
C PRO A 52 6.79 1.56 5.13
N ASP A 53 6.53 0.66 6.08
CA ASP A 53 5.72 -0.55 5.88
C ASP A 53 4.30 -0.23 5.40
N GLY A 54 3.68 0.81 5.98
CA GLY A 54 2.31 1.21 5.65
C GLY A 54 2.20 1.85 4.27
N LEU A 55 3.18 2.66 3.88
CA LEU A 55 3.30 3.20 2.52
C LEU A 55 3.49 2.08 1.50
N ILE A 56 4.43 1.14 1.75
CA ILE A 56 4.65 -0.02 0.87
C ILE A 56 3.33 -0.76 0.69
N SER A 57 2.62 -1.05 1.78
CA SER A 57 1.34 -1.76 1.73
C SER A 57 0.26 -1.01 0.94
N ILE A 58 0.22 0.33 1.00
CA ILE A 58 -0.74 1.14 0.21
C ILE A 58 -0.39 1.06 -1.28
N LEU A 59 0.89 1.13 -1.63
CA LEU A 59 1.35 0.93 -2.99
C LEU A 59 1.01 -0.50 -3.48
N GLU A 60 1.22 -1.51 -2.64
CA GLU A 60 0.78 -2.90 -2.84
C GLU A 60 -0.70 -3.02 -3.13
N LEU A 61 -1.54 -2.35 -2.33
CA LEU A 61 -2.97 -2.31 -2.59
C LEU A 61 -3.27 -1.66 -3.94
N LEU A 62 -2.75 -0.46 -4.21
CA LEU A 62 -3.00 0.28 -5.45
C LEU A 62 -2.55 -0.46 -6.71
N GLY A 63 -1.43 -1.18 -6.67
CA GLY A 63 -0.96 -1.96 -7.82
C GLY A 63 -1.46 -3.40 -7.87
N SER A 64 -2.17 -3.89 -6.84
CA SER A 64 -2.76 -5.24 -6.87
C SER A 64 -3.89 -5.37 -7.89
N ARG A 65 -4.55 -4.26 -8.22
CA ARG A 65 -5.68 -4.18 -9.13
C ARG A 65 -5.68 -2.86 -9.89
N ARG A 66 -6.35 -2.86 -11.04
CA ARG A 66 -6.64 -1.67 -11.82
C ARG A 66 -7.90 -0.98 -11.28
N TYR A 67 -7.73 -0.15 -10.24
CA TYR A 67 -8.85 0.55 -9.62
C TYR A 67 -9.41 1.65 -10.51
N ASP A 68 -8.57 2.22 -11.37
CA ASP A 68 -8.95 3.13 -12.44
C ASP A 68 -10.13 2.60 -13.28
N ARG A 69 -10.16 1.30 -13.59
CA ARG A 69 -11.26 0.68 -14.36
C ARG A 69 -12.64 0.81 -13.71
N PHE A 70 -12.72 0.89 -12.39
CA PHE A 70 -14.01 1.07 -11.71
C PHE A 70 -14.59 2.47 -11.94
N LEU A 71 -13.77 3.45 -12.32
CA LEU A 71 -14.25 4.77 -12.72
C LEU A 71 -14.77 4.78 -14.16
N ASP A 72 -14.38 3.81 -14.98
CA ASP A 72 -14.80 3.75 -16.39
C ASP A 72 -16.06 2.89 -16.59
N ASP A 73 -16.28 1.89 -15.71
CA ASP A 73 -17.39 0.94 -15.85
C ASP A 73 -18.64 1.42 -15.09
N PRO A 74 -19.78 1.66 -15.76
CA PRO A 74 -21.04 2.04 -15.08
C PRO A 74 -21.69 0.90 -14.29
N ARG A 75 -21.33 -0.36 -14.56
CA ARG A 75 -21.92 -1.56 -13.94
C ARG A 75 -21.36 -1.86 -12.56
N ILE A 76 -20.49 -0.99 -12.03
CA ILE A 76 -19.89 -1.18 -10.71
C ILE A 76 -20.91 -1.06 -9.58
N PHE A 77 -21.99 -0.31 -9.81
CA PHE A 77 -23.07 -0.12 -8.85
C PHE A 77 -24.01 -1.32 -8.92
N GLY A 78 -24.21 -1.99 -7.77
CA GLY A 78 -25.06 -3.18 -7.68
C GLY A 78 -24.33 -4.51 -7.88
N HIS A 79 -23.05 -4.51 -8.28
CA HIS A 79 -22.30 -5.77 -8.44
C HIS A 79 -21.68 -6.25 -7.12
N PRO A 80 -22.03 -7.45 -6.60
CA PRO A 80 -21.58 -7.90 -5.29
C PRO A 80 -20.06 -8.01 -5.15
N GLN A 81 -19.34 -8.33 -6.24
CA GLN A 81 -17.88 -8.40 -6.21
C GLN A 81 -17.23 -7.02 -6.00
N VAL A 82 -17.83 -5.95 -6.50
CA VAL A 82 -17.30 -4.58 -6.31
C VAL A 82 -17.52 -4.14 -4.85
N SER A 83 -18.68 -4.46 -4.27
CA SER A 83 -18.91 -4.21 -2.85
C SER A 83 -17.93 -4.99 -1.97
N LYS A 84 -17.65 -6.26 -2.29
CA LYS A 84 -16.62 -7.07 -1.59
C LYS A 84 -15.22 -6.49 -1.75
N GLU A 85 -14.87 -6.00 -2.94
CA GLU A 85 -13.61 -5.31 -3.20
C GLU A 85 -13.45 -4.08 -2.32
N GLY A 86 -14.47 -3.22 -2.32
CA GLY A 86 -14.51 -2.02 -1.50
C GLY A 86 -14.44 -2.30 -0.02
N GLN A 87 -15.11 -3.37 0.45
CA GLN A 87 -15.05 -3.76 1.85
C GLN A 87 -13.62 -4.13 2.24
N ARG A 88 -12.90 -4.89 1.40
CA ARG A 88 -11.50 -5.22 1.67
C ARG A 88 -10.60 -3.99 1.72
N VAL A 89 -10.85 -2.99 0.86
CA VAL A 89 -10.15 -1.69 0.94
C VAL A 89 -10.45 -1.01 2.27
N LEU A 90 -11.72 -0.98 2.69
CA LEU A 90 -12.11 -0.39 3.97
C LEU A 90 -11.47 -1.13 5.15
N ASP A 91 -11.49 -2.46 5.18
CA ASP A 91 -10.88 -3.27 6.24
C ASP A 91 -9.36 -3.00 6.34
N PHE A 92 -8.70 -2.85 5.19
CA PHE A 92 -7.29 -2.55 5.11
C PHE A 92 -6.93 -1.14 5.62
N LEU A 93 -7.78 -0.14 5.31
CA LEU A 93 -7.56 1.26 5.69
C LEU A 93 -8.02 1.55 7.13
N PHE A 94 -9.08 0.89 7.56
CA PHE A 94 -9.72 1.11 8.85
C PHE A 94 -9.61 -0.18 9.67
N GLU A 95 -8.53 -0.28 10.45
CA GLU A 95 -8.17 -1.42 11.31
C GLU A 95 -9.27 -1.94 12.25
N ARG A 96 -10.32 -1.14 12.51
CA ARG A 96 -11.41 -1.46 13.43
C ARG A 96 -12.75 -1.14 12.81
N GLU A 97 -13.62 -2.14 12.74
CA GLU A 97 -15.00 -2.02 12.23
C GLU A 97 -15.80 -0.91 12.95
N ALA A 98 -15.65 -0.81 14.28
CA ALA A 98 -16.29 0.25 15.07
C ALA A 98 -15.96 1.67 14.56
N ARG A 99 -14.77 1.88 13.96
CA ARG A 99 -14.39 3.16 13.36
C ARG A 99 -15.17 3.42 12.06
N LEU A 100 -15.33 2.39 11.22
CA LEU A 100 -16.15 2.46 10.01
C LEU A 100 -17.61 2.76 10.35
N GLN A 101 -18.16 2.03 11.32
CA GLN A 101 -19.53 2.22 11.77
C GLN A 101 -19.77 3.65 12.28
N LYS A 102 -18.87 4.17 13.13
CA LYS A 102 -18.96 5.55 13.63
C LYS A 102 -18.91 6.60 12.50
N ILE A 103 -18.10 6.37 11.45
CA ILE A 103 -18.09 7.27 10.28
C ILE A 103 -19.45 7.27 9.62
N VAL A 104 -20.02 6.09 9.35
CA VAL A 104 -21.34 5.98 8.70
C VAL A 104 -22.43 6.63 9.54
N GLU A 105 -22.49 6.35 10.84
CA GLU A 105 -23.48 6.94 11.76
C GLU A 105 -23.38 8.46 11.81
N ASN A 106 -22.15 9.00 11.87
CA ASN A 106 -21.94 10.44 11.86
C ASN A 106 -22.37 11.08 10.52
N ARG A 107 -22.26 10.36 9.40
CA ARG A 107 -22.68 10.85 8.09
C ARG A 107 -24.19 10.75 7.88
N ALA A 108 -24.84 9.71 8.40
CA ALA A 108 -26.30 9.55 8.35
C ALA A 108 -27.05 10.69 9.08
N ARG A 109 -26.40 11.35 10.06
CA ARG A 109 -26.97 12.50 10.77
C ARG A 109 -27.03 13.80 9.95
N VAL A 110 -26.24 13.89 8.88
CA VAL A 110 -26.06 15.13 8.09
C VAL A 110 -26.37 14.96 6.61
N LEU A 111 -26.62 13.72 6.16
CA LEU A 111 -27.03 13.39 4.81
C LEU A 111 -28.47 12.89 4.83
N PRO A 112 -29.28 13.18 3.79
CA PRO A 112 -30.62 12.62 3.63
C PRO A 112 -30.55 11.15 3.13
N VAL A 113 -29.68 10.33 3.73
CA VAL A 113 -29.47 8.92 3.39
C VAL A 113 -29.32 8.14 4.69
N ASP A 114 -30.10 7.06 4.83
CA ASP A 114 -30.09 6.26 6.04
C ASP A 114 -28.77 5.50 6.23
N ALA A 115 -28.46 5.16 7.48
CA ALA A 115 -27.20 4.51 7.83
C ALA A 115 -27.02 3.14 7.14
N ALA A 116 -28.09 2.37 6.91
CA ALA A 116 -27.98 1.07 6.25
C ALA A 116 -27.61 1.24 4.77
N THR A 117 -28.20 2.22 4.09
CA THR A 117 -27.82 2.56 2.71
C THR A 117 -26.40 3.11 2.63
N LEU A 118 -26.00 3.99 3.56
CA LEU A 118 -24.62 4.47 3.62
C LEU A 118 -23.61 3.34 3.84
N ARG A 119 -23.93 2.31 4.64
CA ARG A 119 -23.08 1.12 4.79
C ARG A 119 -22.92 0.37 3.47
N ARG A 120 -23.94 0.32 2.62
CA ARG A 120 -23.86 -0.31 1.28
C ARG A 120 -23.09 0.55 0.28
N LEU A 121 -23.22 1.88 0.36
CA LEU A 121 -22.52 2.83 -0.50
C LEU A 121 -21.03 2.92 -0.17
N PHE A 122 -20.66 2.86 1.11
CA PHE A 122 -19.30 3.17 1.56
C PHE A 122 -18.21 2.29 0.89
N PRO A 123 -18.37 0.96 0.74
CA PRO A 123 -17.44 0.15 -0.03
C PRO A 123 -17.27 0.62 -1.48
N LEU A 124 -18.37 0.93 -2.17
CA LEU A 124 -18.33 1.41 -3.56
C LEU A 124 -17.60 2.75 -3.67
N ILE A 125 -17.83 3.64 -2.71
CA ILE A 125 -17.12 4.91 -2.60
C ILE A 125 -15.62 4.68 -2.37
N ALA A 126 -15.25 3.71 -1.53
CA ALA A 126 -13.85 3.38 -1.30
C ALA A 126 -13.14 2.95 -2.59
N VAL A 127 -13.77 2.09 -3.40
CA VAL A 127 -13.23 1.67 -4.70
C VAL A 127 -13.03 2.86 -5.64
N MET A 128 -14.03 3.74 -5.76
CA MET A 128 -13.91 4.94 -6.59
C MET A 128 -12.81 5.88 -6.10
N VAL A 129 -12.66 6.04 -4.78
CA VAL A 129 -11.57 6.85 -4.20
C VAL A 129 -10.22 6.24 -4.53
N MET A 130 -10.06 4.91 -4.44
CA MET A 130 -8.83 4.24 -4.84
C MET A 130 -8.54 4.43 -6.33
N GLY A 131 -9.55 4.33 -7.20
CA GLY A 131 -9.39 4.62 -8.63
C GLY A 131 -8.97 6.07 -8.89
N ALA A 132 -9.55 7.02 -8.16
CA ALA A 132 -9.20 8.44 -8.29
C ALA A 132 -7.79 8.74 -7.77
N VAL A 133 -7.38 8.07 -6.69
CA VAL A 133 -6.00 8.13 -6.18
C VAL A 133 -5.05 7.55 -7.21
N GLU A 134 -5.37 6.40 -7.80
CA GLU A 134 -4.57 5.77 -8.86
C GLU A 134 -4.37 6.72 -10.03
N VAL A 135 -5.46 7.26 -10.61
CA VAL A 135 -5.41 8.21 -11.73
C VAL A 135 -4.57 9.44 -11.39
N ARG A 136 -4.74 9.99 -10.17
CA ARG A 136 -4.00 11.18 -9.72
C ARG A 136 -2.49 10.92 -9.57
N THR A 137 -2.10 9.72 -9.14
CA THR A 137 -0.73 9.43 -8.70
C THR A 137 0.10 8.66 -9.71
N ARG A 138 -0.54 7.90 -10.63
CA ARG A 138 0.14 7.02 -11.58
C ARG A 138 1.18 7.74 -12.44
N ARG A 139 0.83 8.91 -13.00
CA ARG A 139 1.77 9.70 -13.82
C ARG A 139 2.96 10.23 -13.01
N PRO A 140 2.76 10.97 -11.89
CA PRO A 140 3.87 11.38 -11.03
C PRO A 140 4.78 10.23 -10.59
N LEU A 141 4.19 9.08 -10.23
CA LEU A 141 4.95 7.91 -9.80
C LEU A 141 5.77 7.30 -10.93
N GLY A 142 5.24 7.24 -12.15
CA GLY A 142 6.01 6.80 -13.32
C GLY A 142 7.26 7.65 -13.55
N VAL A 143 7.16 8.98 -13.40
CA VAL A 143 8.30 9.90 -13.52
C VAL A 143 9.32 9.67 -12.41
N ILE A 144 8.87 9.47 -11.18
CA ILE A 144 9.73 9.18 -10.02
C ILE A 144 10.49 7.87 -10.24
N LEU A 145 9.79 6.82 -10.67
CA LEU A 145 10.40 5.53 -10.96
C LEU A 145 11.46 5.59 -12.04
N HIS A 146 11.17 6.29 -13.14
CA HIS A 146 12.15 6.52 -14.20
C HIS A 146 13.43 7.16 -13.65
N ARG A 147 13.30 8.13 -12.74
CA ARG A 147 14.46 8.77 -12.09
C ARG A 147 15.20 7.85 -11.13
N VAL A 148 14.47 7.12 -10.29
CA VAL A 148 15.06 6.23 -9.27
C VAL A 148 15.75 5.03 -9.90
N ALA A 149 15.22 4.51 -11.00
CA ALA A 149 15.81 3.43 -11.78
C ALA A 149 16.90 3.92 -12.76
N LYS A 150 17.31 5.19 -12.71
CA LYS A 150 18.30 5.79 -13.63
C LYS A 150 17.98 5.59 -15.12
N GLY A 151 16.69 5.53 -15.48
CA GLY A 151 16.22 5.30 -16.84
C GLY A 151 16.09 3.83 -17.25
N GLU A 152 16.50 2.88 -16.40
CA GLU A 152 16.41 1.43 -16.65
C GLU A 152 15.05 0.85 -16.21
N THR A 153 13.94 1.57 -16.44
CA THR A 153 12.61 1.02 -16.17
C THR A 153 12.20 0.08 -17.29
N ASP A 154 12.17 -1.23 -17.00
CA ASP A 154 11.55 -2.24 -17.86
C ASP A 154 10.04 -1.95 -18.04
N ASP A 155 9.46 -2.38 -19.15
CA ASP A 155 8.06 -2.15 -19.56
C ASP A 155 7.06 -2.57 -18.47
N ARG A 156 7.41 -3.60 -17.70
CA ARG A 156 6.62 -4.09 -16.56
C ARG A 156 6.50 -3.06 -15.44
N ALA A 157 7.57 -2.31 -15.16
CA ALA A 157 7.57 -1.27 -14.13
C ALA A 157 6.75 -0.04 -14.57
N VAL A 158 6.77 0.26 -15.87
CA VAL A 158 5.92 1.31 -16.46
C VAL A 158 4.44 0.91 -16.44
N ALA A 159 4.14 -0.36 -16.69
CA ALA A 159 2.78 -0.90 -16.66
C ALA A 159 2.16 -0.88 -15.26
N ASN A 160 2.95 -1.12 -14.20
CA ASN A 160 2.49 -1.08 -12.82
C ASN A 160 3.48 -0.33 -11.91
N PRO A 161 3.46 1.01 -11.94
CA PRO A 161 4.42 1.81 -11.19
C PRO A 161 4.26 1.63 -9.67
N PHE A 162 3.05 1.38 -9.20
CA PHE A 162 2.81 1.14 -7.78
C PHE A 162 3.56 -0.11 -7.29
N MET A 163 3.51 -1.21 -8.05
CA MET A 163 4.23 -2.44 -7.66
C MET A 163 5.73 -2.29 -7.76
N ALA A 164 6.21 -1.67 -8.83
CA ALA A 164 7.64 -1.42 -8.99
C ALA A 164 8.19 -0.61 -7.81
N LEU A 165 7.49 0.45 -7.39
CA LEU A 165 7.92 1.27 -6.26
C LEU A 165 7.83 0.52 -4.93
N ALA A 166 6.75 -0.23 -4.69
CA ALA A 166 6.61 -1.04 -3.49
C ALA A 166 7.76 -2.05 -3.34
N GLN A 167 8.11 -2.74 -4.42
CA GLN A 167 9.22 -3.69 -4.45
C GLN A 167 10.57 -3.01 -4.20
N TYR A 168 10.79 -1.85 -4.82
CA TYR A 168 12.00 -1.07 -4.60
C TYR A 168 12.15 -0.66 -3.13
N LEU A 169 11.11 -0.07 -2.53
CA LEU A 169 11.11 0.37 -1.13
C LEU A 169 11.33 -0.80 -0.17
N ARG A 170 10.67 -1.95 -0.41
CA ARG A 170 10.86 -3.15 0.42
C ARG A 170 12.29 -3.67 0.35
N LYS A 171 12.93 -3.62 -0.83
CA LYS A 171 14.35 -4.01 -0.97
C LYS A 171 15.26 -3.09 -0.17
N GLN A 172 15.02 -1.77 -0.20
CA GLN A 172 15.78 -0.81 0.60
C GLN A 172 15.62 -1.05 2.10
N GLU A 173 14.39 -1.23 2.57
CA GLU A 173 14.11 -1.46 3.99
C GLU A 173 14.80 -2.74 4.51
N LYS A 174 14.79 -3.81 3.71
CA LYS A 174 15.50 -5.05 4.05
C LYS A 174 17.01 -4.82 4.18
N GLN A 175 17.61 -4.08 3.25
CA GLN A 175 19.04 -3.75 3.30
C GLN A 175 19.40 -2.91 4.54
N GLU A 176 18.58 -1.93 4.89
CA GLU A 176 18.78 -1.12 6.09
C GLU A 176 18.66 -1.95 7.37
N ARG A 177 17.65 -2.82 7.46
CA ARG A 177 17.46 -3.74 8.60
C ARG A 177 18.65 -4.70 8.74
N ASP A 178 19.13 -5.28 7.65
CA ASP A 178 20.28 -6.19 7.65
C ASP A 178 21.57 -5.47 8.03
N GLY A 179 21.79 -4.25 7.52
CA GLY A 179 22.92 -3.41 7.90
C GLY A 179 22.91 -3.03 9.38
N ARG A 180 21.73 -2.67 9.91
CA ARG A 180 21.55 -2.35 11.34
C ARG A 180 21.82 -3.58 12.22
N ARG A 181 21.35 -4.76 11.83
CA ARG A 181 21.66 -6.03 12.50
C ARG A 181 23.16 -6.30 12.54
N ARG A 182 23.86 -6.20 11.40
CA ARG A 182 25.32 -6.41 11.37
C ARG A 182 26.07 -5.47 12.30
N ARG A 183 25.72 -4.18 12.32
CA ARG A 183 26.34 -3.20 13.23
C ARG A 183 26.12 -3.59 14.69
N LEU A 184 24.92 -4.01 15.08
CA LEU A 184 24.63 -4.48 16.45
C LEU A 184 25.47 -5.71 16.82
N PHE A 185 25.65 -6.67 15.90
CA PHE A 185 26.56 -7.80 16.11
C PHE A 185 28.03 -7.37 16.23
N SER A 186 28.47 -6.37 15.47
CA SER A 186 29.83 -5.81 15.59
C SER A 186 30.07 -5.07 16.91
N PHE A 187 29.03 -4.48 17.51
CA PHE A 187 29.10 -3.82 18.82
C PHE A 187 29.07 -4.81 19.99
N PHE A 188 28.42 -5.97 19.86
CA PHE A 188 28.31 -6.99 20.92
C PHE A 188 29.22 -8.21 20.74
N GLY A 189 29.95 -8.31 19.63
CA GLY A 189 30.70 -9.51 19.27
C GLY A 189 32.08 -9.24 18.69
N VAL A 190 33.04 -8.89 19.54
CA VAL A 190 34.46 -9.28 19.37
C VAL A 190 35.07 -9.53 20.77
N ALA A 191 34.97 -10.76 21.26
CA ALA A 191 36.05 -11.33 22.06
C ALA A 191 36.84 -12.24 21.10
N GLN A 192 38.03 -11.78 20.70
CA GLN A 192 38.99 -12.58 19.93
C GLN A 192 39.31 -13.87 20.70
N PRO A 193 39.22 -15.07 20.10
CA PRO A 193 39.89 -16.22 20.70
C PRO A 193 41.40 -15.99 20.57
N ALA A 194 42.07 -15.96 21.71
CA ALA A 194 43.51 -15.78 21.82
C ALA A 194 44.26 -16.79 20.93
N GLN A 195 45.19 -16.27 20.14
CA GLN A 195 46.15 -17.05 19.36
C GLN A 195 46.93 -18.01 20.28
N GLN A 196 46.88 -19.31 19.98
CA GLN A 196 47.81 -20.29 20.53
C GLN A 196 49.23 -19.99 20.04
N PRO A 197 50.24 -19.92 20.92
CA PRO A 197 51.60 -19.71 20.50
C PRO A 197 52.16 -20.96 19.81
N ALA A 198 52.92 -20.69 18.76
CA ALA A 198 53.53 -21.65 17.85
C ALA A 198 54.50 -22.61 18.56
N LYS A 199 54.40 -23.91 18.24
CA LYS A 199 55.47 -24.89 18.46
C LYS A 199 56.62 -24.60 17.49
N ALA A 200 57.80 -24.30 18.02
CA ALA A 200 59.05 -24.25 17.26
C ALA A 200 59.53 -25.68 16.93
N PRO A 201 60.08 -25.93 15.73
CA PRO A 201 60.67 -27.22 15.37
C PRO A 201 62.21 -27.24 15.37
N ALA A 202 62.72 -28.45 15.56
CA ALA A 202 63.92 -29.07 14.94
C ALA A 202 65.26 -29.14 15.72
N GLY A 203 65.84 -30.34 15.67
CA GLY A 203 67.19 -30.74 16.08
C GLY A 203 67.18 -32.08 16.83
N ALA A 204 66.81 -33.22 16.25
CA ALA A 204 67.64 -34.11 15.41
C ALA A 204 69.03 -34.44 16.00
N THR A 205 69.21 -35.67 16.51
CA THR A 205 70.35 -36.56 16.21
C THR A 205 70.08 -37.97 16.72
N SER A 206 70.33 -38.93 15.84
CA SER A 206 70.14 -40.37 15.93
C SER A 206 71.35 -41.11 16.52
N GLY A 207 71.14 -42.35 16.98
CA GLY A 207 72.19 -43.40 17.13
C GLY A 207 72.04 -44.18 18.45
N LEU A 208 71.55 -45.42 18.48
CA LEU A 208 72.16 -46.71 18.05
C LEU A 208 73.12 -47.33 19.09
N PHE A 209 72.87 -48.63 19.41
CA PHE A 209 73.76 -49.64 20.04
C PHE A 209 74.06 -49.48 21.55
N GLU A 210 74.24 -50.49 22.42
CA GLU A 210 74.14 -51.96 22.45
C GLU A 210 74.34 -52.43 23.94
N SER A 211 73.96 -53.68 24.24
CA SER A 211 74.49 -54.64 25.25
C SER A 211 75.10 -54.20 26.60
N ALA A 212 74.51 -54.65 27.72
CA ALA A 212 75.01 -55.71 28.62
C ALA A 212 74.29 -55.69 29.98
#